data_AF-A0A7D5GJ08-F1
#
_entry.id   AF-A0A7D5GJ08-F1
#
_cell.length_a   1.000
_cell.length_b   1.000
_cell.length_c   1.000
_cell.angle_alpha   90.00
_cell.angle_beta   90.00
_cell.angle_gamma   90.00
#
_symmetry.space_group_name_H-M   'P 1'
#
loop_
_entity.id
_entity.type
_entity.pdbx_description
1 polymer ?
#
loop_
_entity_poly.entity_id
_entity_poly.type
_entity_poly.pdbx_seq_one_letter_code
_entity_poly.pdbx_strand_id
1 'polypeptide(L)'
;MVAESHDKILIVGGTVAVAVGTYLPWLRTNPNLPPNAKIPIIYYTGMSAGFEGFDFALLGAVGFTLLLHGVSFRTPIRTVVTLVVGVGMAVFPVYYLSYSTLFGFSATFVPALGWYLTFLGGVLFSVAGGRQLPSVIRRPKATASLRE
;
A
#
# COMPACT_ATOMS: atom_id res chain seq x y z
N MET A 1 -18.17 13.69 -13.75
CA MET A 1 -16.88 14.41 -13.65
C MET A 1 -16.30 14.40 -12.22
N VAL A 2 -17.04 14.77 -11.18
CA VAL A 2 -16.50 14.90 -9.80
C VAL A 2 -15.98 13.59 -9.17
N ALA A 3 -16.60 12.44 -9.46
CA ALA A 3 -16.13 11.15 -8.94
C ALA A 3 -14.75 10.74 -9.51
N GLU A 4 -14.48 11.10 -10.76
CA GLU A 4 -13.24 10.74 -11.45
C GLU A 4 -12.04 11.54 -10.94
N SER A 5 -12.24 12.79 -10.52
CA SER A 5 -11.19 13.61 -9.92
C SER A 5 -10.80 13.10 -8.52
N HIS A 6 -11.76 12.64 -7.72
CA HIS A 6 -11.46 12.11 -6.40
C HIS A 6 -10.63 10.83 -6.45
N ASP A 7 -10.94 9.91 -7.36
CA ASP A 7 -10.17 8.66 -7.49
C ASP A 7 -8.75 8.93 -7.97
N LYS A 8 -8.55 9.90 -8.87
CA LYS A 8 -7.21 10.35 -9.30
C LYS A 8 -6.42 10.93 -8.12
N ILE A 9 -7.04 11.74 -7.27
CA ILE A 9 -6.38 12.28 -6.07
C ILE A 9 -5.97 11.16 -5.12
N LEU A 10 -6.84 10.16 -4.91
CA LEU A 10 -6.53 9.01 -4.05
C LEU A 10 -5.35 8.20 -4.62
N ILE A 11 -5.34 7.94 -5.92
CA ILE A 11 -4.27 7.20 -6.59
C ILE A 11 -2.96 7.96 -6.53
N VAL A 12 -2.95 9.26 -6.87
CA VAL A 12 -1.74 10.09 -6.83
C VAL A 12 -1.23 10.24 -5.40
N GLY A 13 -2.12 10.53 -4.44
CA GLY A 13 -1.78 10.60 -3.03
C GLY A 13 -1.24 9.27 -2.50
N GLY A 14 -1.85 8.16 -2.91
CA GLY A 14 -1.40 6.81 -2.59
C GLY A 14 -0.01 6.52 -3.14
N THR A 15 0.23 6.83 -4.42
CA THR A 15 1.55 6.73 -5.05
C THR A 15 2.59 7.50 -4.29
N VAL A 16 2.35 8.78 -4.00
CA VAL A 16 3.32 9.63 -3.30
C VAL A 16 3.59 9.09 -1.90
N ALA A 17 2.54 8.70 -1.17
CA ALA A 17 2.68 8.12 0.17
C ALA A 17 3.52 6.84 0.14
N VAL A 18 3.24 5.89 -0.77
CA VAL A 18 4.04 4.66 -0.88
C VAL A 18 5.47 4.98 -1.30
N ALA A 19 5.67 5.83 -2.31
CA ALA A 19 7.01 6.15 -2.81
C ALA A 19 7.88 6.80 -1.74
N VAL A 20 7.35 7.80 -1.02
CA VAL A 20 8.05 8.42 0.09
C VAL A 20 8.24 7.40 1.23
N GLY A 21 7.22 6.59 1.51
CA GLY A 21 7.27 5.55 2.54
C GLY A 21 8.36 4.50 2.31
N THR A 22 8.61 4.12 1.05
CA THR A 22 9.68 3.18 0.67
C THR A 22 11.08 3.74 0.79
N TYR A 23 11.27 5.07 0.88
CA TYR A 23 12.60 5.65 1.09
C TYR A 23 12.89 6.05 2.54
N LEU A 24 11.87 6.02 3.40
CA LEU A 24 12.02 6.37 4.80
C LEU A 24 12.20 5.12 5.67
N PRO A 25 12.76 5.25 6.88
CA PRO A 25 12.84 4.15 7.82
C PRO A 25 11.46 3.61 8.19
N TRP A 26 11.33 2.29 8.21
CA TRP A 26 10.12 1.56 8.60
C TRP A 26 10.10 1.18 10.07
N LEU A 27 11.28 1.00 10.65
CA LEU A 27 11.47 0.70 12.05
C LEU A 27 12.35 1.75 12.71
N ARG A 28 12.09 2.00 13.99
CA ARG A 28 12.96 2.77 14.87
C ARG A 28 12.97 2.14 16.26
N THR A 29 14.03 2.41 17.02
CA THR A 29 14.08 2.04 18.43
C THR A 29 12.92 2.67 19.18
N ASN A 30 12.25 1.88 20.03
CA ASN A 30 11.16 2.37 20.85
C ASN A 30 11.66 3.41 21.87
N PRO A 31 11.17 4.65 21.82
CA PRO A 31 11.63 5.71 22.73
C PRO A 31 11.19 5.48 24.18
N ASN A 32 10.21 4.60 24.42
CA ASN A 32 9.68 4.29 25.75
C ASN A 32 10.44 3.16 26.46
N LEU A 33 11.56 2.69 25.91
CA LEU A 33 12.36 1.66 26.54
C LEU A 33 13.01 2.18 27.84
N PRO A 34 13.11 1.34 28.88
CA PRO A 34 13.88 1.67 30.08
C PRO A 34 15.31 2.11 29.73
N PRO A 35 15.92 3.05 30.46
CA PRO A 35 17.28 3.53 30.20
C PRO A 35 18.36 2.43 30.22
N ASN A 36 18.07 1.32 30.91
CA ASN A 36 18.93 0.14 31.05
C ASN A 36 18.52 -1.03 30.13
N ALA A 37 17.57 -0.82 29.21
CA ALA A 37 17.15 -1.84 28.28
C ALA A 37 18.30 -2.21 27.34
N LYS A 38 18.61 -3.50 27.25
CA LYS A 38 19.58 -4.02 26.27
C LYS A 38 18.93 -3.99 24.89
N ILE A 39 19.28 -2.99 24.09
CA ILE A 39 18.88 -2.93 22.68
C ILE A 39 19.77 -3.92 21.92
N PRO A 40 19.21 -4.93 21.24
CA PRO A 40 19.99 -5.82 20.39
C PRO A 40 20.69 -4.98 19.32
N ILE A 41 22.01 -5.07 19.22
CA ILE A 41 22.79 -4.44 18.15
C ILE A 41 22.72 -5.36 16.92
N ILE A 42 21.50 -5.65 16.48
CA ILE A 42 21.22 -6.47 15.30
C ILE A 42 20.55 -5.55 14.30
N TYR A 43 21.14 -5.50 13.11
CA TYR A 43 20.59 -4.75 12.00
C TYR A 43 19.43 -5.55 11.38
N TYR A 44 18.25 -4.94 11.28
CA TYR A 44 17.08 -5.53 10.62
C TYR A 44 16.67 -4.71 9.41
N THR A 45 16.22 -5.39 8.34
CA THR A 45 15.63 -4.75 7.15
C THR A 45 14.55 -3.77 7.57
N GLY A 46 14.58 -2.54 7.06
CA GLY A 46 13.63 -1.49 7.45
C GLY A 46 14.13 -0.51 8.51
N MET A 47 15.32 -0.74 9.10
CA MET A 47 15.94 0.19 10.06
C MET A 47 16.71 1.34 9.39
N SER A 48 17.28 1.10 8.20
CA SER A 48 17.91 2.14 7.40
C SER A 48 16.86 2.89 6.55
N ALA A 49 17.30 3.55 5.49
CA ALA A 49 16.39 4.13 4.49
C ALA A 49 15.77 3.01 3.64
N GLY A 50 14.45 2.86 3.73
CA GLY A 50 13.69 1.88 2.97
C GLY A 50 13.67 0.47 3.56
N PHE A 51 12.97 -0.40 2.87
CA PHE A 51 12.74 -1.81 3.20
C PHE A 51 13.65 -2.68 2.33
N GLU A 52 14.96 -2.49 2.48
CA GLU A 52 16.07 -3.09 1.72
C GLU A 52 15.75 -4.44 1.05
N GLY A 53 15.26 -4.37 -0.20
CA GLY A 53 14.90 -5.52 -1.03
C GLY A 53 13.43 -5.58 -1.47
N PHE A 54 12.48 -5.11 -0.64
CA PHE A 54 11.07 -5.05 -1.01
C PHE A 54 10.64 -3.69 -1.58
N ASP A 55 11.48 -2.67 -1.48
CA ASP A 55 11.20 -1.33 -2.04
C ASP A 55 10.88 -1.39 -3.52
N PHE A 56 11.66 -2.17 -4.29
CA PHE A 56 11.43 -2.35 -5.72
C PHE A 56 10.12 -3.08 -6.02
N ALA A 57 9.70 -4.01 -5.17
CA ALA A 57 8.43 -4.71 -5.33
C ALA A 57 7.24 -3.77 -5.06
N LEU A 58 7.33 -2.97 -3.99
CA LEU A 58 6.32 -1.97 -3.64
C LEU A 58 6.22 -0.89 -4.73
N LEU A 59 7.35 -0.30 -5.14
CA LEU A 59 7.42 0.69 -6.21
C LEU A 59 6.98 0.10 -7.55
N GLY A 60 7.36 -1.15 -7.85
CA GLY A 60 6.93 -1.85 -9.06
C GLY A 60 5.42 -2.06 -9.10
N ALA A 61 4.81 -2.45 -7.99
CA ALA A 61 3.35 -2.61 -7.89
C ALA A 61 2.60 -1.27 -8.05
N VAL A 62 3.12 -0.18 -7.45
CA VAL A 62 2.56 1.17 -7.67
C VAL A 62 2.74 1.60 -9.12
N GLY A 63 3.94 1.44 -9.68
CA GLY A 63 4.27 1.81 -11.05
C GLY A 63 3.41 1.06 -12.07
N PHE A 64 3.19 -0.23 -11.85
CA PHE A 64 2.28 -1.04 -12.66
C PHE A 64 0.83 -0.54 -12.57
N THR A 65 0.37 -0.20 -11.36
CA THR A 65 -0.97 0.36 -11.17
C THR A 65 -1.14 1.69 -11.91
N LEU A 66 -0.13 2.56 -11.87
CA LEU A 66 -0.12 3.82 -12.62
C LEU A 66 -0.10 3.60 -14.13
N LEU A 67 0.72 2.65 -14.61
CA LEU A 67 0.79 2.29 -16.02
C LEU A 67 -0.60 1.90 -16.54
N LEU A 68 -1.31 1.02 -15.82
CA LEU A 68 -2.66 0.59 -16.20
C LEU A 68 -3.67 1.75 -16.26
N HIS A 69 -3.49 2.79 -15.43
CA HIS A 69 -4.28 4.01 -15.50
C HIS A 69 -3.89 4.91 -16.68
N GLY A 70 -2.60 4.96 -17.04
CA GLY A 70 -2.10 5.78 -18.15
C GLY A 70 -2.46 5.23 -19.54
N VAL A 71 -2.37 3.91 -19.74
CA VAL A 71 -2.59 3.28 -21.06
C VAL A 71 -4.06 2.98 -21.39
N SER A 72 -5.01 3.52 -20.62
CA SER A 72 -6.45 3.26 -20.79
C SER A 72 -6.80 1.77 -20.89
N PHE A 73 -6.15 0.95 -20.07
CA PHE A 73 -6.38 -0.50 -20.03
C PHE A 73 -7.82 -0.82 -19.60
N ARG A 74 -8.27 -2.06 -19.84
CA ARG A 74 -9.64 -2.50 -19.52
C ARG A 74 -9.98 -2.14 -18.06
N THR A 75 -11.00 -1.29 -17.89
CA THR A 75 -11.53 -0.83 -16.59
C THR A 75 -11.63 -1.92 -15.53
N PRO A 76 -12.18 -3.13 -15.81
CA PRO A 76 -12.25 -4.19 -14.81
C PRO A 76 -10.88 -4.64 -14.29
N ILE A 77 -9.90 -4.83 -15.17
CA ILE A 77 -8.56 -5.30 -14.78
C ILE A 77 -7.87 -4.21 -13.96
N ARG A 78 -7.95 -2.96 -14.41
CA ARG A 78 -7.38 -1.81 -13.71
C ARG A 78 -7.93 -1.72 -12.28
N THR A 79 -9.24 -1.82 -12.11
CA THR A 79 -9.90 -1.77 -10.79
C THR A 79 -9.47 -2.91 -9.88
N VAL A 80 -9.45 -4.15 -10.40
CA VAL A 80 -9.01 -5.32 -9.63
C VAL A 80 -7.56 -5.19 -9.21
N VAL A 81 -6.66 -4.81 -10.11
CA VAL A 81 -5.24 -4.62 -9.79
C VAL A 81 -5.05 -3.53 -8.74
N THR A 82 -5.74 -2.39 -8.89
CA THR A 82 -5.67 -1.29 -7.92
C THR A 82 -6.09 -1.73 -6.52
N LEU A 83 -7.18 -2.50 -6.45
CA LEU A 83 -7.69 -3.03 -5.18
C LEU A 83 -6.71 -4.05 -4.58
N VAL A 84 -6.20 -4.99 -5.38
CA VAL A 84 -5.26 -6.02 -4.91
C VAL A 84 -3.95 -5.39 -4.43
N VAL A 85 -3.41 -4.43 -5.19
CA VAL A 85 -2.20 -3.69 -4.80
C VAL A 85 -2.45 -2.90 -3.52
N GLY A 86 -3.58 -2.20 -3.41
CA GLY A 86 -3.94 -1.46 -2.21
C GLY A 86 -4.05 -2.36 -0.97
N VAL A 87 -4.79 -3.47 -1.08
CA VAL A 87 -4.96 -4.43 0.02
C VAL A 87 -3.62 -5.05 0.39
N GLY A 88 -2.83 -5.47 -0.61
CA GLY A 88 -1.49 -6.01 -0.39
C GLY A 88 -0.59 -5.02 0.35
N MET A 89 -0.60 -3.75 -0.04
CA MET A 89 0.19 -2.68 0.59
C MET A 89 -0.30 -2.27 1.98
N ALA A 90 -1.57 -2.48 2.31
CA ALA A 90 -2.08 -2.27 3.66
C ALA A 90 -1.80 -3.49 4.57
N VAL A 91 -1.92 -4.69 4.04
CA VAL A 91 -1.70 -5.94 4.79
C VAL A 91 -0.21 -6.21 5.04
N PHE A 92 0.66 -5.94 4.05
CA PHE A 92 2.09 -6.22 4.16
C PHE A 92 2.77 -5.55 5.36
N PRO A 93 2.58 -4.23 5.63
CA PRO A 93 3.14 -3.59 6.82
C PRO A 93 2.65 -4.21 8.13
N VAL A 94 1.36 -4.57 8.20
CA VAL A 94 0.77 -5.21 9.40
C VAL A 94 1.35 -6.62 9.61
N TYR A 95 1.44 -7.40 8.54
CA TYR A 95 2.04 -8.72 8.56
C TYR A 95 3.51 -8.66 8.99
N TYR A 96 4.26 -7.68 8.48
CA TYR A 96 5.67 -7.50 8.81
C TYR A 96 5.91 -7.26 10.31
N LEU A 97 5.07 -6.44 10.96
CA LEU A 97 5.18 -6.24 12.41
C LEU A 97 4.84 -7.50 13.21
N SER A 98 4.06 -8.41 12.64
CA SER A 98 3.69 -9.68 13.28
C SER A 98 4.75 -10.77 13.11
N TYR A 99 5.76 -10.54 12.26
CA TYR A 99 6.76 -11.55 11.91
C TYR A 99 7.73 -11.87 13.06
N SER A 100 7.99 -10.90 13.94
CA SER A 100 8.97 -11.03 15.03
C SER A 100 8.43 -10.42 16.31
N THR A 101 8.74 -11.05 17.44
CA THR A 101 8.41 -10.51 18.78
C THR A 101 9.20 -9.23 19.11
N LEU A 102 10.25 -8.93 18.35
CA LEU A 102 11.04 -7.70 18.48
C LEU A 102 10.38 -6.49 17.80
N PHE A 103 9.41 -6.72 16.93
CA PHE A 103 8.70 -5.69 16.18
C PHE A 103 7.29 -5.50 16.72
N GLY A 104 6.81 -4.27 16.71
CA GLY A 104 5.44 -3.95 17.12
C GLY A 104 5.36 -2.68 17.94
N PHE A 105 4.13 -2.25 18.23
CA PHE A 105 3.87 -0.96 18.88
C PHE A 105 4.35 -0.89 20.34
N SER A 106 4.52 -2.04 20.98
CA SER A 106 5.03 -2.17 22.36
C SER A 106 6.35 -2.93 22.43
N ALA A 107 6.95 -3.26 21.29
CA ALA A 107 8.18 -4.04 21.22
C ALA A 107 9.44 -3.15 21.27
N THR A 108 10.61 -3.77 21.14
CA THR A 108 11.90 -3.06 21.11
C THR A 108 12.01 -2.12 19.91
N PHE A 109 11.49 -2.54 18.75
CA PHE A 109 11.44 -1.72 17.55
C PHE A 109 9.99 -1.44 17.16
N VAL A 110 9.68 -0.16 17.05
CA VAL A 110 8.34 0.35 16.73
C VAL A 110 8.30 0.83 15.28
N PRO A 111 7.09 0.89 14.67
CA PRO A 111 6.92 1.50 13.36
C PRO A 111 7.45 2.94 13.32
N ALA A 112 8.11 3.26 12.22
CA ALA A 112 8.58 4.59 11.86
C ALA A 112 7.79 5.13 10.66
N LEU A 113 8.17 6.32 10.19
CA LEU A 113 7.39 7.09 9.22
C LEU A 113 7.14 6.32 7.90
N GLY A 114 8.12 5.55 7.43
CA GLY A 114 8.00 4.74 6.21
C GLY A 114 6.84 3.76 6.27
N TRP A 115 6.69 3.07 7.41
CA TRP A 115 5.61 2.11 7.66
C TRP A 115 4.23 2.75 7.55
N TYR A 116 4.03 3.90 8.21
CA TYR A 116 2.74 4.60 8.21
C TYR A 116 2.36 5.13 6.83
N LEU A 117 3.34 5.65 6.08
CA LEU A 117 3.10 6.20 4.74
C LEU A 117 2.78 5.09 3.73
N THR A 118 3.49 3.97 3.78
CA THR A 118 3.17 2.83 2.91
C THR A 118 1.80 2.23 3.26
N PHE A 119 1.47 2.08 4.55
CA PHE A 119 0.15 1.64 4.98
C PHE A 119 -0.95 2.59 4.50
N LEU A 120 -0.77 3.91 4.69
CA LEU A 120 -1.69 4.93 4.21
C LEU A 120 -1.88 4.85 2.69
N GLY A 121 -0.79 4.70 1.94
CA GLY A 121 -0.85 4.53 0.50
C GLY A 121 -1.65 3.31 0.07
N GLY A 122 -1.46 2.17 0.75
CA GLY A 122 -2.27 0.96 0.54
C GLY A 122 -3.76 1.17 0.82
N VAL A 123 -4.10 1.90 1.88
CA VAL A 123 -5.50 2.27 2.18
C VAL A 123 -6.08 3.15 1.06
N LEU A 124 -5.35 4.15 0.58
CA LEU A 124 -5.82 5.03 -0.49
C LEU A 124 -6.09 4.27 -1.79
N PHE A 125 -5.18 3.36 -2.17
CA PHE A 125 -5.39 2.46 -3.32
C PHE A 125 -6.58 1.53 -3.12
N SER A 126 -6.76 0.96 -1.93
CA SER A 126 -7.90 0.09 -1.61
C SER A 126 -9.22 0.83 -1.75
N VAL A 127 -9.30 2.07 -1.24
CA VAL A 127 -10.49 2.92 -1.36
C VAL A 127 -10.76 3.27 -2.82
N ALA A 128 -9.74 3.66 -3.59
CA ALA A 128 -9.87 3.96 -5.01
C ALA A 128 -10.38 2.75 -5.82
N GLY A 129 -9.77 1.57 -5.61
CA GLY A 129 -10.21 0.32 -6.25
C GLY A 129 -11.62 -0.09 -5.82
N GLY A 130 -11.94 0.01 -4.53
CA GLY A 130 -13.25 -0.31 -3.98
C GLY A 130 -14.37 0.57 -4.52
N ARG A 131 -14.11 1.88 -4.70
CA ARG A 131 -15.07 2.82 -5.31
C ARG A 131 -15.35 2.53 -6.77
N GLN A 132 -14.37 2.00 -7.50
CA GLN A 132 -14.54 1.63 -8.91
C GLN A 132 -15.22 0.28 -9.10
N LEU A 133 -15.24 -0.58 -8.07
CA LEU A 133 -15.76 -1.96 -8.12
C LEU A 133 -17.23 -2.06 -8.60
N PRO A 134 -18.17 -1.20 -8.18
CA PRO A 134 -19.56 -1.26 -8.67
C PRO A 134 -19.69 -1.08 -10.18
N SER A 135 -18.80 -0.30 -10.81
CA SER A 135 -18.80 -0.09 -12.26
C SER A 135 -18.41 -1.35 -13.05
N VAL A 136 -17.68 -2.26 -12.39
CA VAL A 136 -17.28 -3.56 -12.93
C VAL A 136 -18.41 -4.58 -12.74
N ILE A 137 -19.02 -4.60 -11.55
CA ILE A 137 -20.08 -5.56 -11.20
C ILE A 137 -21.39 -5.28 -11.96
N ARG A 138 -21.71 -4.02 -12.29
CA ARG A 138 -22.93 -3.65 -13.03
C ARG A 138 -22.89 -3.94 -14.54
N ARG A 139 -21.83 -4.55 -15.08
CA ARG A 139 -21.71 -4.88 -16.51
C ARG A 139 -22.39 -6.16 -17.06
N PRO A 140 -23.26 -6.93 -16.35
CA PRO A 140 -24.00 -8.01 -17.00
C PRO A 140 -25.41 -7.58 -17.45
N LYS A 141 -25.77 -7.92 -18.69
CA LYS A 141 -27.11 -7.83 -19.36
C LYS A 141 -27.41 -6.66 -20.31
N ALA A 142 -26.51 -6.31 -21.23
CA ALA A 142 -26.92 -5.56 -22.45
C ALA A 142 -26.88 -6.41 -23.74
N THR A 143 -26.35 -7.62 -23.70
CA THR A 143 -26.22 -8.51 -24.87
C THR A 143 -27.31 -9.58 -24.97
N ALA A 144 -28.26 -9.62 -24.04
CA ALA A 144 -29.34 -10.61 -24.07
C ALA A 144 -30.59 -10.16 -24.86
N SER A 145 -30.67 -8.91 -25.33
CA SER A 145 -31.85 -8.37 -26.03
C SER A 145 -31.70 -8.24 -27.55
N LEU A 146 -30.70 -8.89 -28.16
CA LEU A 146 -30.48 -8.91 -29.62
C LEU A 146 -30.73 -10.29 -30.24
N ARG A 147 -31.55 -11.13 -29.59
CA ARG A 147 -31.89 -12.49 -30.04
C ARG A 147 -33.40 -12.78 -30.09
N GLU A 148 -34.23 -11.73 -30.12
CA GLU A 148 -35.65 -11.83 -30.45
C GLU A 148 -35.93 -11.19 -31.81
#